data_AF-A0A544YQ59-F1
#
_entry.id   AF-A0A544YQ59-F1
#
_cell.length_a   1.000
_cell.length_b   1.000
_cell.length_c   1.000
_cell.angle_alpha   90.00
_cell.angle_beta   90.00
_cell.angle_gamma   90.00
#
_symmetry.space_group_name_H-M   'P 1'
#
loop_
_entity.id
_entity.type
_entity.pdbx_description
1 polymer ?
#
loop_
_entity_poly.entity_id
_entity_poly.type
_entity_poly.pdbx_seq_one_letter_code
_entity_poly.pdbx_strand_id
1 'polypeptide(L)'
;MSTAHPSLPGRPGKIIAVHVSHESRAAQRGRRPAAPSYFFKPSSSLAASGDAVERPEGTELLAFEGEIALVIGTPARRVAPADAWSHVAWVTASNDWGLYDLRANDKGSNVRNKGRDGYTPVGPRLIDARAVDPAALRVRTWLNGELVQEGEAGGLIFPFAQIIADLSQHLTLETGDVVLTGTPAGASVAVPGDVVEVEVDAPGGPSSGRLVSRVIDGPGGFDPAVGSLPAVDDLQREEAWGSREAAGLPAAVPVISPGLRDKLLKAPVAGLSQQLRRRGLDNVSMDGLRATRPGTKLVGVATTLRFVPNREDLFRSHGRGYNAQKRAFDYVREGEVIVIEARGERGAGTLGDVLALRALARGAAGVVTDGGVRDYATVAGLDLPVFSQGPHPAVLGRRHVPWDTGLTIACGGATVQPGDVIVGDDDGVVVIPPAIAEEVADAALAQEAEDAWIAEQVAAGHPVDGLFPMNAEWRAKYEAATEDGA
;
A
#
# COMPACT_ATOMS: atom_id res chain seq x y z
N MET A 1 -12.70 23.20 37.40
CA MET A 1 -13.66 22.43 38.21
C MET A 1 -13.61 21.00 37.74
N SER A 2 -13.37 20.03 38.64
CA SER A 2 -13.28 18.61 38.30
C SER A 2 -14.66 18.10 37.85
N THR A 3 -14.87 17.95 36.56
CA THR A 3 -15.95 17.11 36.03
C THR A 3 -15.37 15.71 35.91
N ALA A 4 -15.53 14.92 36.97
CA ALA A 4 -15.15 13.51 36.95
C ALA A 4 -15.82 12.84 35.74
N HIS A 5 -15.03 12.17 34.92
CA HIS A 5 -15.54 11.40 33.79
C HIS A 5 -16.46 10.30 34.32
N PRO A 6 -17.69 10.11 33.80
CA PRO A 6 -18.71 9.28 34.44
C PRO A 6 -18.33 7.81 34.55
N SER A 7 -17.43 7.33 33.69
CA SER A 7 -16.98 5.92 33.67
C SER A 7 -15.55 5.71 34.17
N LEU A 8 -14.78 6.75 34.46
CA LEU A 8 -13.38 6.61 34.89
C LEU A 8 -13.21 7.12 36.32
N PRO A 9 -12.31 6.52 37.13
CA PRO A 9 -12.11 6.92 38.52
C PRO A 9 -11.54 8.35 38.67
N GLY A 10 -11.03 8.92 37.58
CA GLY A 10 -10.53 10.28 37.50
C GLY A 10 -10.09 10.59 36.07
N ARG A 11 -9.58 11.81 35.84
CA ARG A 11 -8.95 12.15 34.56
C ARG A 11 -7.61 11.43 34.44
N PRO A 12 -7.34 10.69 33.36
CA PRO A 12 -6.04 10.06 33.14
C PRO A 12 -4.91 11.11 33.13
N GLY A 13 -3.77 10.76 33.72
CA GLY A 13 -2.56 11.58 33.60
C GLY A 13 -2.09 11.63 32.14
N LYS A 14 -2.14 10.47 31.48
CA LYS A 14 -1.85 10.30 30.06
C LYS A 14 -2.74 9.25 29.42
N ILE A 15 -2.99 9.46 28.12
CA ILE A 15 -3.64 8.49 27.25
C ILE A 15 -2.61 8.10 26.18
N ILE A 16 -2.32 6.81 26.10
CA ILE A 16 -1.33 6.25 25.18
C ILE A 16 -2.06 5.34 24.20
N ALA A 17 -1.80 5.48 22.91
CA ALA A 17 -2.44 4.67 21.88
C ALA A 17 -1.39 3.94 21.04
N VAL A 18 -1.72 2.73 20.60
CA VAL A 18 -0.89 1.92 19.70
C VAL A 18 -1.31 2.17 18.24
N HIS A 19 -0.36 2.35 17.34
CA HIS A 19 -0.67 2.64 15.93
C HIS A 19 -1.37 1.47 15.20
N VAL A 20 -0.66 0.38 14.91
CA VAL A 20 -1.21 -0.80 14.23
C VAL A 20 -0.90 -2.01 15.11
N SER A 21 -1.94 -2.68 15.58
CA SER A 21 -1.83 -3.77 16.56
C SER A 21 -2.68 -5.00 16.25
N HIS A 22 -3.59 -4.95 15.29
CA HIS A 22 -4.39 -6.10 14.84
C HIS A 22 -3.87 -6.66 13.52
N GLU A 23 -3.83 -8.00 13.39
CA GLU A 23 -3.44 -8.66 12.14
C GLU A 23 -4.37 -8.28 10.98
N SER A 24 -5.68 -8.16 11.23
CA SER A 24 -6.66 -7.73 10.23
C SER A 24 -6.39 -6.31 9.70
N ARG A 25 -6.06 -5.37 10.59
CA ARG A 25 -5.72 -3.98 10.22
C ARG A 25 -4.38 -3.91 9.49
N ALA A 26 -3.40 -4.71 9.89
CA ALA A 26 -2.12 -4.82 9.18
C ALA A 26 -2.28 -5.39 7.76
N ALA A 27 -3.16 -6.39 7.60
CA ALA A 27 -3.50 -6.95 6.29
C ALA A 27 -4.21 -5.91 5.41
N GLN A 28 -5.20 -5.18 5.94
CA GLN A 28 -5.90 -4.11 5.23
C GLN A 28 -4.94 -3.01 4.75
N ARG A 29 -3.97 -2.62 5.58
CA ARG A 29 -2.98 -1.59 5.22
C ARG A 29 -1.79 -2.12 4.39
N GLY A 30 -1.73 -3.42 4.14
CA GLY A 30 -0.57 -4.03 3.49
C GLY A 30 0.75 -3.80 4.25
N ARG A 31 0.71 -3.61 5.57
CA ARG A 31 1.92 -3.38 6.39
C ARG A 31 1.73 -3.92 7.80
N ARG A 32 2.58 -4.89 8.17
CA ARG A 32 2.66 -5.45 9.53
C ARG A 32 3.87 -4.89 10.28
N PRO A 33 3.71 -4.16 11.40
CA PRO A 33 4.83 -3.69 12.20
C PRO A 33 5.57 -4.84 12.90
N ALA A 34 6.88 -4.70 13.06
CA ALA A 34 7.73 -5.67 13.76
C ALA A 34 7.80 -5.42 15.28
N ALA A 35 7.56 -4.18 15.70
CA ALA A 35 7.56 -3.73 17.10
C ALA A 35 6.41 -2.73 17.29
N PRO A 36 5.85 -2.61 18.51
CA PRO A 36 4.79 -1.65 18.77
C PRO A 36 5.30 -0.21 18.63
N SER A 37 4.44 0.68 18.15
CA SER A 37 4.71 2.12 18.10
C SER A 37 3.56 2.89 18.72
N TYR A 38 3.90 3.89 19.52
CA TYR A 38 2.95 4.59 20.38
C TYR A 38 2.84 6.06 20.03
N PHE A 39 1.73 6.66 20.39
CA PHE A 39 1.54 8.10 20.43
C PHE A 39 0.70 8.48 21.64
N PHE A 40 0.74 9.76 22.01
CA PHE A 40 -0.08 10.30 23.08
C PHE A 40 -1.34 10.96 22.53
N LYS A 41 -2.43 10.81 23.27
CA LYS A 41 -3.61 11.65 23.11
C LYS A 41 -3.71 12.58 24.33
N PRO A 42 -3.98 13.88 24.14
CA PRO A 42 -4.16 14.82 25.24
C PRO A 42 -5.29 14.37 26.15
N SER A 43 -5.16 14.49 27.48
CA SER A 43 -6.28 14.15 28.38
C SER A 43 -7.50 15.07 28.22
N SER A 44 -7.38 16.17 27.47
CA SER A 44 -8.51 17.01 27.04
C SER A 44 -9.40 16.40 25.96
N SER A 45 -8.90 15.42 25.20
CA SER A 45 -9.73 14.73 24.20
C SER A 45 -10.73 13.75 24.81
N LEU A 46 -10.68 13.50 26.12
CA LEU A 46 -11.56 12.57 26.82
C LEU A 46 -13.04 13.00 26.73
N ALA A 47 -13.92 12.08 26.40
CA ALA A 47 -15.38 12.27 26.37
C ALA A 47 -16.13 11.07 26.97
N ALA A 48 -17.39 11.29 27.35
CA ALA A 48 -18.27 10.25 27.84
C ALA A 48 -19.16 9.66 26.74
N SER A 49 -19.79 8.52 27.04
CA SER A 49 -20.85 8.00 26.18
C SER A 49 -22.02 8.96 26.08
N GLY A 50 -22.47 9.22 24.85
CA GLY A 50 -23.55 10.15 24.54
C GLY A 50 -23.07 11.57 24.21
N ASP A 51 -21.81 11.90 24.49
CA ASP A 51 -21.23 13.18 24.06
C ASP A 51 -21.12 13.23 22.53
N ALA A 52 -21.23 14.45 22.01
CA ALA A 52 -21.08 14.69 20.58
C ALA A 52 -19.60 14.73 20.18
N VAL A 53 -19.31 14.31 18.95
CA VAL A 53 -17.99 14.41 18.32
C VAL A 53 -18.11 15.38 17.16
N GLU A 54 -17.37 16.48 17.25
CA GLU A 54 -17.41 17.52 16.22
C GLU A 54 -16.51 17.17 15.02
N ARG A 55 -17.07 17.27 13.81
CA ARG A 55 -16.32 17.37 12.57
C ARG A 55 -16.24 18.84 12.14
N PRO A 56 -15.07 19.49 12.19
CA PRO A 56 -14.92 20.89 11.80
C PRO A 56 -15.25 21.13 10.32
N GLU A 57 -15.88 22.26 10.01
CA GLU A 57 -16.04 22.72 8.63
C GLU A 57 -14.68 22.84 7.91
N GLY A 58 -14.64 22.45 6.63
CA GLY A 58 -13.42 22.39 5.84
C GLY A 58 -12.61 21.09 6.01
N THR A 59 -13.17 20.08 6.67
CA THR A 59 -12.58 18.72 6.78
C THR A 59 -13.55 17.67 6.25
N GLU A 60 -13.03 16.55 5.75
CA GLU A 60 -13.84 15.48 5.18
C GLU A 60 -13.64 14.12 5.86
N LEU A 61 -12.44 13.78 6.35
CA LEU A 61 -12.06 12.43 6.79
C LEU A 61 -12.02 12.26 8.32
N LEU A 62 -13.17 12.43 9.00
CA LEU A 62 -13.30 12.08 10.42
C LEU A 62 -13.44 10.57 10.58
N ALA A 63 -12.34 9.89 10.89
CA ALA A 63 -12.31 8.44 11.02
C ALA A 63 -12.61 7.99 12.46
N PHE A 64 -13.44 6.96 12.59
CA PHE A 64 -13.62 6.22 13.85
C PHE A 64 -12.69 5.00 13.89
N GLU A 65 -12.20 4.68 15.08
CA GLU A 65 -11.32 3.54 15.32
C GLU A 65 -11.73 2.94 16.67
N GLY A 66 -12.64 1.95 16.66
CA GLY A 66 -13.06 1.29 17.89
C GLY A 66 -11.94 0.44 18.48
N GLU A 67 -11.68 0.57 19.78
CA GLU A 67 -10.57 -0.06 20.48
C GLU A 67 -10.94 -0.59 21.87
N ILE A 68 -10.13 -1.53 22.34
CA ILE A 68 -10.09 -1.95 23.74
C ILE A 68 -9.22 -0.95 24.52
N ALA A 69 -9.77 -0.37 25.58
CA ALA A 69 -9.05 0.51 26.48
C ALA A 69 -8.70 -0.22 27.78
N LEU A 70 -7.42 -0.16 28.16
CA LEU A 70 -6.91 -0.67 29.43
C LEU A 70 -6.69 0.49 30.39
N VAL A 71 -7.27 0.41 31.59
CA VAL A 71 -7.09 1.41 32.65
C VAL A 71 -6.14 0.86 33.70
N ILE A 72 -5.03 1.57 33.91
CA ILE A 72 -4.00 1.18 34.86
C ILE A 72 -4.49 1.35 36.30
N GLY A 73 -4.41 0.29 37.09
CA GLY A 73 -4.81 0.26 38.50
C GLY A 73 -3.67 0.51 39.46
N THR A 74 -2.51 -0.09 39.18
CA THR A 74 -1.29 0.04 40.00
C THR A 74 -0.13 0.48 39.12
N PRO A 75 0.77 1.36 39.61
CA PRO A 75 1.85 1.85 38.79
C PRO A 75 2.73 0.74 38.22
N ALA A 76 3.04 0.79 36.93
CA ALA A 76 3.92 -0.16 36.26
C ALA A 76 5.18 0.55 35.76
N ARG A 77 6.35 0.03 36.13
CA ARG A 77 7.65 0.48 35.65
C ARG A 77 8.58 -0.72 35.50
N ARG A 78 9.08 -0.96 34.28
CA ARG A 78 9.95 -2.08 33.93
C ARG A 78 9.39 -3.43 34.39
N VAL A 79 8.10 -3.64 34.20
CA VAL A 79 7.42 -4.88 34.61
C VAL A 79 7.66 -5.98 33.58
N ALA A 80 7.75 -7.23 34.04
CA ALA A 80 7.85 -8.37 33.13
C ALA A 80 6.49 -8.61 32.45
N PRO A 81 6.46 -9.15 31.21
CA PRO A 81 5.20 -9.47 30.53
C PRO A 81 4.27 -10.39 31.33
N ALA A 82 4.82 -11.32 32.13
CA ALA A 82 4.02 -12.20 32.97
C ALA A 82 3.25 -11.47 34.08
N ASP A 83 3.77 -10.35 34.57
CA ASP A 83 3.16 -9.57 35.65
C ASP A 83 2.30 -8.41 35.13
N ALA A 84 2.46 -8.07 33.85
CA ALA A 84 1.92 -6.85 33.26
C ALA A 84 0.38 -6.74 33.37
N TRP A 85 -0.36 -7.84 33.23
CA TRP A 85 -1.82 -7.83 33.34
C TRP A 85 -2.31 -7.46 34.74
N SER A 86 -1.57 -7.81 35.79
CA SER A 86 -1.93 -7.50 37.18
C SER A 86 -1.96 -6.00 37.50
N HIS A 87 -1.35 -5.18 36.62
CA HIS A 87 -1.37 -3.72 36.72
C HIS A 87 -2.60 -3.08 36.09
N VAL A 88 -3.37 -3.81 35.28
CA VAL A 88 -4.60 -3.34 34.67
C VAL A 88 -5.74 -3.56 35.67
N ALA A 89 -6.45 -2.49 36.05
CA ALA A 89 -7.63 -2.62 36.91
C ALA A 89 -8.91 -2.83 36.09
N TRP A 90 -9.02 -2.12 34.96
CA TRP A 90 -10.25 -2.11 34.19
C TRP A 90 -10.01 -2.23 32.69
N VAL A 91 -10.98 -2.84 32.02
CA VAL A 91 -11.11 -2.89 30.58
C VAL A 91 -12.41 -2.20 30.19
N THR A 92 -12.41 -1.42 29.11
CA THR A 92 -13.63 -0.79 28.60
C THR A 92 -13.51 -0.48 27.10
N ALA A 93 -14.59 0.00 26.48
CA ALA A 93 -14.56 0.45 25.09
C ALA A 93 -14.01 1.87 24.98
N SER A 94 -13.36 2.16 23.86
CA SER A 94 -12.95 3.49 23.46
C SER A 94 -13.09 3.65 21.95
N ASN A 95 -13.22 4.88 21.48
CA ASN A 95 -13.11 5.21 20.06
C ASN A 95 -11.95 6.20 19.85
N ASP A 96 -10.94 5.81 19.08
CA ASP A 96 -9.79 6.66 18.77
C ASP A 96 -10.06 7.51 17.52
N TRP A 97 -10.97 8.47 17.66
CA TRP A 97 -11.31 9.41 16.59
C TRP A 97 -10.10 10.16 16.05
N GLY A 98 -10.07 10.36 14.73
CA GLY A 98 -9.04 11.18 14.09
C GLY A 98 -9.46 11.82 12.79
N LEU A 99 -9.10 13.10 12.60
CA LEU A 99 -9.27 13.84 11.34
C LEU A 99 -8.07 13.63 10.41
N TYR A 100 -8.20 12.75 9.42
CA TYR A 100 -7.05 12.38 8.58
C TYR A 100 -6.53 13.55 7.73
N ASP A 101 -7.36 14.55 7.47
CA ASP A 101 -7.03 15.82 6.81
C ASP A 101 -5.89 16.59 7.50
N LEU A 102 -5.66 16.33 8.78
CA LEU A 102 -4.67 17.06 9.59
C LEU A 102 -3.34 16.32 9.76
N ARG A 103 -3.18 15.12 9.17
CA ARG A 103 -2.00 14.24 9.36
C ARG A 103 -0.71 14.74 8.74
N ALA A 104 -0.79 15.58 7.71
CA ALA A 104 0.34 15.88 6.84
C ALA A 104 1.56 16.41 7.60
N ASN A 105 1.33 17.20 8.66
CA ASN A 105 2.41 17.90 9.38
C ASN A 105 2.93 17.16 10.60
N ASP A 106 2.15 16.26 11.19
CA ASP A 106 2.46 15.59 12.46
C ASP A 106 2.42 14.07 12.35
N LYS A 107 2.72 13.57 11.15
CA LYS A 107 2.81 12.13 10.85
C LYS A 107 3.69 11.43 11.88
N GLY A 108 3.08 10.54 12.67
CA GLY A 108 3.72 9.79 13.75
C GLY A 108 3.54 10.34 15.16
N SER A 109 3.24 11.64 15.33
CA SER A 109 2.87 12.22 16.63
C SER A 109 1.37 12.21 16.88
N ASN A 110 0.56 12.36 15.82
CA ASN A 110 -0.90 12.36 15.82
C ASN A 110 -1.60 13.39 16.74
N VAL A 111 -0.91 14.46 17.15
CA VAL A 111 -1.48 15.45 18.07
C VAL A 111 -2.58 16.26 17.40
N ARG A 112 -2.39 16.68 16.15
CA ARG A 112 -3.34 17.53 15.40
C ARG A 112 -4.58 16.76 14.98
N ASN A 113 -4.42 15.53 14.49
CA ASN A 113 -5.55 14.76 13.99
C ASN A 113 -6.34 14.06 15.10
N LYS A 114 -5.70 13.60 16.18
CA LYS A 114 -6.33 12.78 17.23
C LYS A 114 -6.50 13.48 18.58
N GLY A 115 -6.08 14.73 18.71
CA GLY A 115 -6.02 15.44 19.99
C GLY A 115 -7.13 16.44 20.29
N ARG A 116 -8.15 16.57 19.43
CA ARG A 116 -9.28 17.47 19.66
C ARG A 116 -10.14 17.02 20.84
N ASP A 117 -10.81 17.98 21.48
CA ASP A 117 -11.78 17.70 22.54
C ASP A 117 -12.85 16.72 22.03
N GLY A 118 -13.18 15.73 22.85
CA GLY A 118 -14.12 14.67 22.50
C GLY A 118 -13.59 13.53 21.61
N TYR A 119 -12.33 13.57 21.16
CA TYR A 119 -11.79 12.54 20.25
C TYR A 119 -11.29 11.28 20.97
N THR A 120 -11.67 11.09 22.23
CA THR A 120 -11.36 9.90 23.04
C THR A 120 -12.51 9.58 23.98
N PRO A 121 -13.70 9.25 23.45
CA PRO A 121 -14.76 8.71 24.27
C PRO A 121 -14.29 7.39 24.90
N VAL A 122 -14.56 7.19 26.19
CA VAL A 122 -14.20 5.98 26.94
C VAL A 122 -15.40 5.54 27.78
N GLY A 123 -15.66 4.24 27.91
CA GLY A 123 -16.77 3.71 28.72
C GLY A 123 -17.75 2.86 27.91
N PRO A 124 -19.07 2.86 28.24
CA PRO A 124 -19.73 3.54 29.35
C PRO A 124 -19.56 2.82 30.69
N ARG A 125 -19.18 1.53 30.70
CA ARG A 125 -18.92 0.76 31.93
C ARG A 125 -17.54 0.13 31.92
N LEU A 126 -16.97 0.01 33.12
CA LEU A 126 -15.72 -0.68 33.35
C LEU A 126 -15.96 -2.17 33.61
N ILE A 127 -15.17 -3.01 32.94
CA ILE A 127 -15.07 -4.45 33.19
C ILE A 127 -13.87 -4.66 34.11
N ASP A 128 -14.05 -5.40 35.22
CA ASP A 128 -12.94 -5.75 36.11
C ASP A 128 -11.94 -6.66 35.37
N ALA A 129 -10.72 -6.18 35.16
CA ALA A 129 -9.68 -6.90 34.42
C ALA A 129 -9.29 -8.23 35.09
N ARG A 130 -9.54 -8.38 36.40
CA ARG A 130 -9.26 -9.62 37.17
C ARG A 130 -10.31 -10.69 36.93
N ALA A 131 -11.47 -10.33 36.39
CA ALA A 131 -12.60 -11.23 36.16
C ALA A 131 -12.67 -11.76 34.72
N VAL A 132 -11.71 -11.39 33.86
CA VAL A 132 -11.71 -11.75 32.43
C VAL A 132 -10.35 -12.29 31.99
N ASP A 133 -10.35 -13.16 31.00
CA ASP A 133 -9.15 -13.56 30.27
C ASP A 133 -8.79 -12.45 29.26
N PRO A 134 -7.61 -11.82 29.34
CA PRO A 134 -7.19 -10.80 28.38
C PRO A 134 -7.21 -11.28 26.93
N ALA A 135 -6.95 -12.56 26.66
CA ALA A 135 -6.92 -13.08 25.29
C ALA A 135 -8.31 -13.28 24.68
N ALA A 136 -9.35 -13.36 25.51
CA ALA A 136 -10.73 -13.62 25.09
C ALA A 136 -11.55 -12.34 24.83
N LEU A 137 -10.99 -11.16 25.10
CA LEU A 137 -11.70 -9.89 24.92
C LEU A 137 -11.98 -9.63 23.45
N ARG A 138 -13.17 -9.11 23.16
CA ARG A 138 -13.61 -8.72 21.82
C ARG A 138 -13.98 -7.24 21.80
N VAL A 139 -13.72 -6.59 20.68
CA VAL A 139 -14.22 -5.26 20.34
C VAL A 139 -15.10 -5.32 19.11
N ARG A 140 -16.21 -4.59 19.14
CA ARG A 140 -17.15 -4.42 18.03
C ARG A 140 -17.53 -2.96 17.87
N THR A 141 -17.63 -2.51 16.63
CA THR A 141 -18.02 -1.14 16.30
C THR A 141 -19.17 -1.15 15.32
N TRP A 142 -20.18 -0.34 15.58
CA TRP A 142 -21.32 -0.12 14.70
C TRP A 142 -21.35 1.32 14.19
N LEU A 143 -21.64 1.49 12.90
CA LEU A 143 -21.98 2.77 12.29
C LEU A 143 -23.47 2.73 11.94
N ASN A 144 -24.26 3.62 12.55
CA ASN A 144 -25.71 3.68 12.33
C ASN A 144 -26.44 2.33 12.54
N GLY A 145 -25.94 1.52 13.46
CA GLY A 145 -26.47 0.18 13.78
C GLY A 145 -25.90 -0.97 12.94
N GLU A 146 -25.15 -0.68 11.88
CA GLU A 146 -24.46 -1.70 11.07
C GLU A 146 -23.10 -2.06 11.67
N LEU A 147 -22.81 -3.35 11.85
CA LEU A 147 -21.52 -3.81 12.39
C LEU A 147 -20.43 -3.64 11.32
N VAL A 148 -19.50 -2.72 11.57
CA VAL A 148 -18.43 -2.34 10.62
C VAL A 148 -17.04 -2.78 11.07
N GLN A 149 -16.83 -2.98 12.38
CA GLN A 149 -15.58 -3.54 12.91
C GLN A 149 -15.88 -4.68 13.87
N GLU A 150 -15.08 -5.74 13.79
CA GLU A 150 -15.02 -6.81 14.78
C GLU A 150 -13.58 -7.30 14.92
N GLY A 151 -13.12 -7.45 16.15
CA GLY A 151 -11.78 -7.92 16.45
C GLY A 151 -11.71 -8.59 17.81
N GLU A 152 -10.89 -9.63 17.90
CA GLU A 152 -10.61 -10.35 19.14
C GLU A 152 -9.17 -10.08 19.57
N ALA A 153 -8.92 -10.07 20.88
CA ALA A 153 -7.60 -9.87 21.46
C ALA A 153 -6.61 -10.97 21.04
N GLY A 154 -7.09 -12.19 20.76
CA GLY A 154 -6.30 -13.26 20.16
C GLY A 154 -5.74 -12.94 18.76
N GLY A 155 -6.32 -11.96 18.05
CA GLY A 155 -5.86 -11.48 16.75
C GLY A 155 -4.90 -10.28 16.82
N LEU A 156 -4.40 -9.93 18.00
CA LEU A 156 -3.42 -8.86 18.18
C LEU A 156 -2.01 -9.32 17.77
N ILE A 157 -1.32 -8.47 17.03
CA ILE A 157 0.11 -8.54 16.71
C ILE A 157 0.94 -8.45 18.00
N PHE A 158 0.51 -7.60 18.93
CA PHE A 158 1.15 -7.36 20.22
C PHE A 158 0.14 -7.59 21.35
N PRO A 159 0.24 -8.68 22.13
CA PRO A 159 -0.65 -8.94 23.25
C PRO A 159 -0.64 -7.81 24.29
N PHE A 160 -1.73 -7.62 25.03
CA PHE A 160 -1.85 -6.56 26.05
C PHE A 160 -0.68 -6.56 27.05
N ALA A 161 -0.28 -7.75 27.51
CA ALA A 161 0.83 -7.89 28.45
C ALA A 161 2.16 -7.38 27.86
N GLN A 162 2.39 -7.60 26.56
CA GLN A 162 3.55 -7.04 25.86
C GLN A 162 3.47 -5.52 25.76
N ILE A 163 2.31 -4.96 25.41
CA ILE A 163 2.12 -3.50 25.30
C ILE A 163 2.45 -2.81 26.63
N ILE A 164 1.91 -3.31 27.74
CA ILE A 164 2.12 -2.74 29.07
C ILE A 164 3.59 -2.90 29.51
N ALA A 165 4.17 -4.10 29.35
CA ALA A 165 5.56 -4.34 29.71
C ALA A 165 6.51 -3.44 28.91
N ASP A 166 6.31 -3.33 27.60
CA ASP A 166 7.11 -2.50 26.70
C ASP A 166 7.04 -1.01 27.07
N LEU A 167 5.84 -0.44 27.18
CA LEU A 167 5.64 0.95 27.64
C LEU A 167 6.31 1.21 28.99
N SER A 168 6.19 0.27 29.92
CA SER A 168 6.76 0.41 31.26
C SER A 168 8.30 0.47 31.26
N GLN A 169 8.98 0.02 30.19
CA GLN A 169 10.43 0.17 30.09
C GLN A 169 10.85 1.62 29.90
N HIS A 170 9.99 2.41 29.24
CA HIS A 170 10.27 3.77 28.82
C HIS A 170 9.73 4.81 29.81
N LEU A 171 8.56 4.56 30.39
CA LEU A 171 7.88 5.48 31.30
C LEU A 171 7.19 4.73 32.44
N THR A 172 6.87 5.45 33.52
CA THR A 172 5.97 4.90 34.54
C THR A 172 4.54 5.05 34.04
N LEU A 173 3.82 3.94 33.92
CA LEU A 173 2.37 3.94 33.81
C LEU A 173 1.81 4.19 35.21
N GLU A 174 0.96 5.18 35.36
CA GLU A 174 0.41 5.65 36.64
C GLU A 174 -1.04 5.17 36.79
N THR A 175 -1.50 5.06 38.04
CA THR A 175 -2.90 4.72 38.31
C THR A 175 -3.84 5.72 37.62
N GLY A 176 -4.79 5.20 36.84
CA GLY A 176 -5.75 5.98 36.07
C GLY A 176 -5.34 6.27 34.63
N ASP A 177 -4.09 5.99 34.23
CA ASP A 177 -3.70 6.08 32.82
C ASP A 177 -4.49 5.12 31.94
N VAL A 178 -4.68 5.52 30.69
CA VAL A 178 -5.43 4.76 29.70
C VAL A 178 -4.49 4.35 28.56
N VAL A 179 -4.52 3.07 28.21
CA VAL A 179 -3.82 2.53 27.05
C VAL A 179 -4.86 2.02 26.04
N LEU A 180 -4.92 2.66 24.87
CA LEU A 180 -5.72 2.23 23.73
C LEU A 180 -4.91 1.25 22.88
N THR A 181 -5.45 0.06 22.66
CA THR A 181 -4.65 -1.08 22.20
C THR A 181 -4.62 -1.24 20.69
N GLY A 182 -5.11 -0.27 19.93
CA GLY A 182 -5.26 -0.26 18.49
C GLY A 182 -6.58 -0.87 18.01
N THR A 183 -6.88 -0.65 16.73
CA THR A 183 -8.17 -0.95 16.11
C THR A 183 -8.09 -2.10 15.08
N PRO A 184 -9.11 -2.98 14.96
CA PRO A 184 -9.18 -3.97 13.89
C PRO A 184 -9.53 -3.34 12.53
N ALA A 185 -9.53 -4.14 11.46
CA ALA A 185 -10.02 -3.72 10.16
C ALA A 185 -11.49 -3.23 10.22
N GLY A 186 -11.87 -2.41 9.25
CA GLY A 186 -13.24 -1.87 9.12
C GLY A 186 -13.44 -0.47 9.73
N ALA A 187 -12.39 0.12 10.32
CA ALA A 187 -12.39 1.55 10.63
C ALA A 187 -12.62 2.35 9.34
N SER A 188 -13.52 3.33 9.40
CA SER A 188 -13.97 4.13 8.26
C SER A 188 -14.24 5.58 8.69
N VAL A 189 -14.78 6.38 7.78
CA VAL A 189 -15.19 7.77 8.00
C VAL A 189 -16.63 7.82 8.49
N ALA A 190 -16.92 8.71 9.45
CA ALA A 190 -18.27 9.09 9.84
C ALA A 190 -18.52 10.58 9.54
N VAL A 191 -19.75 10.91 9.16
CA VAL A 191 -20.18 12.26 8.82
C VAL A 191 -21.20 12.80 9.82
N PRO A 192 -21.38 14.14 9.92
CA PRO A 192 -22.41 14.74 10.75
C PRO A 192 -23.78 14.11 10.55
N GLY A 193 -24.42 13.74 11.65
CA GLY A 193 -25.66 12.96 11.67
C GLY A 193 -25.46 11.49 12.04
N ASP A 194 -24.28 10.93 11.76
CA ASP A 194 -23.96 9.53 12.09
C ASP A 194 -23.86 9.29 13.59
N VAL A 195 -24.15 8.05 13.97
CA VAL A 195 -23.94 7.52 15.32
C VAL A 195 -22.98 6.34 15.23
N VAL A 196 -21.88 6.43 15.97
CA VAL A 196 -20.92 5.34 16.11
C VAL A 196 -21.01 4.77 17.52
N GLU A 197 -21.09 3.45 17.60
CA GLU A 197 -21.16 2.73 18.86
C GLU A 197 -19.99 1.75 18.96
N VAL A 198 -19.28 1.71 20.09
CA VAL A 198 -18.21 0.73 20.35
C VAL A 198 -18.56 -0.10 21.58
N GLU A 199 -18.41 -1.41 21.52
CA GLU A 199 -18.59 -2.30 22.66
C GLU A 199 -17.35 -3.19 22.82
N VAL A 200 -16.96 -3.38 24.08
CA VAL A 200 -15.98 -4.40 24.47
C VAL A 200 -16.66 -5.40 25.38
N ASP A 201 -16.52 -6.69 25.06
CA ASP A 201 -17.10 -7.78 25.83
C ASP A 201 -16.13 -8.95 25.98
N ALA A 202 -16.32 -9.73 27.04
CA ALA A 202 -15.81 -11.09 27.11
C ALA A 202 -16.96 -12.04 26.72
N PRO A 203 -16.80 -12.93 25.73
CA PRO A 203 -17.85 -13.84 25.30
C PRO A 203 -18.44 -14.65 26.47
N GLY A 204 -19.75 -14.57 26.67
CA GLY A 204 -20.45 -15.23 27.78
C GLY A 204 -20.20 -14.59 29.16
N GLY A 205 -19.54 -13.43 29.21
CA GLY A 205 -19.14 -12.72 30.41
C GLY A 205 -19.58 -11.25 30.43
N PRO A 206 -18.82 -10.36 31.11
CA PRO A 206 -19.18 -8.96 31.24
C PRO A 206 -19.01 -8.16 29.93
N SER A 207 -19.79 -7.08 29.80
CA SER A 207 -19.75 -6.13 28.67
C SER A 207 -19.67 -4.69 29.17
N SER A 208 -18.87 -3.87 28.48
CA SER A 208 -18.78 -2.41 28.69
C SER A 208 -20.11 -1.71 28.40
N GLY A 209 -21.00 -2.35 27.63
CA GLY A 209 -22.11 -1.70 26.95
C GLY A 209 -21.62 -0.91 25.74
N ARG A 210 -22.57 -0.35 24.98
CA ARG A 210 -22.26 0.47 23.82
C ARG A 210 -21.86 1.88 24.23
N LEU A 211 -20.61 2.23 23.94
CA LEU A 211 -20.09 3.58 23.98
C LEU A 211 -20.61 4.32 22.75
N VAL A 212 -21.54 5.26 22.96
CA VAL A 212 -22.22 5.96 21.88
C VAL A 212 -21.57 7.31 21.62
N SER A 213 -21.31 7.64 20.36
CA SER A 213 -20.84 8.94 19.91
C SER A 213 -21.70 9.43 18.75
N ARG A 214 -22.24 10.65 18.85
CA ARG A 214 -22.99 11.29 17.76
C ARG A 214 -22.10 12.30 17.04
N VAL A 215 -21.95 12.16 15.74
CA VAL A 215 -21.17 13.11 14.94
C VAL A 215 -22.02 14.34 14.64
N ILE A 216 -21.47 15.52 14.89
CA ILE A 216 -22.12 16.81 14.61
C ILE A 216 -21.17 17.71 13.79
N ASP A 217 -21.74 18.69 13.11
CA ASP A 217 -20.94 19.77 12.55
C ASP A 217 -20.31 20.60 13.67
N GLY A 218 -19.02 20.89 13.52
CA GLY A 218 -18.28 21.81 14.37
C GLY A 218 -17.78 23.02 13.58
N PRO A 219 -17.47 24.13 14.25
CA PRO A 219 -16.96 25.32 13.59
C PRO A 219 -15.63 25.04 12.86
N GLY A 220 -15.56 25.50 11.61
CA GLY A 220 -14.30 25.65 10.87
C GLY A 220 -13.55 26.92 11.28
N GLY A 221 -12.61 27.35 10.43
CA GLY A 221 -11.83 28.58 10.66
C GLY A 221 -10.34 28.35 10.90
N PHE A 222 -9.76 27.34 10.24
CA PHE A 222 -8.31 27.19 10.21
C PHE A 222 -7.68 28.41 9.54
N ASP A 223 -6.83 29.13 10.28
CA ASP A 223 -6.16 30.33 9.81
C ASP A 223 -4.82 29.97 9.14
N PRO A 224 -4.67 30.15 7.81
CA PRO A 224 -3.42 29.87 7.11
C PRO A 224 -2.26 30.77 7.57
N ALA A 225 -2.53 31.92 8.19
CA ALA A 225 -1.50 32.78 8.77
C ALA A 225 -0.94 32.22 10.10
N VAL A 226 -1.68 31.33 10.78
CA VAL A 226 -1.26 30.70 12.05
C VAL A 226 -0.64 29.33 11.81
N GLY A 227 -1.21 28.52 10.91
CA GLY A 227 -0.76 27.15 10.72
C GLY A 227 -1.29 26.47 9.46
N SER A 228 -0.87 25.22 9.28
CA SER A 228 -1.25 24.42 8.13
C SER A 228 -2.75 24.13 8.12
N LEU A 229 -3.34 24.24 6.94
CA LEU A 229 -4.75 23.92 6.70
C LEU A 229 -4.99 22.40 6.57
N PRO A 230 -6.25 21.94 6.73
CA PRO A 230 -6.65 20.60 6.31
C PRO A 230 -6.25 20.33 4.87
N ALA A 231 -5.65 19.17 4.62
CA ALA A 231 -5.23 18.73 3.30
C ALA A 231 -5.46 17.23 3.14
N VAL A 232 -5.98 16.85 1.99
CA VAL A 232 -6.36 15.49 1.67
C VAL A 232 -5.99 15.14 0.23
N ASP A 233 -5.37 13.98 0.06
CA ASP A 233 -5.13 13.33 -1.22
C ASP A 233 -5.88 11.98 -1.32
N ASP A 234 -5.82 11.35 -2.49
CA ASP A 234 -6.47 10.05 -2.74
C ASP A 234 -5.94 8.94 -1.82
N LEU A 235 -4.67 9.01 -1.43
CA LEU A 235 -4.08 8.04 -0.52
C LEU A 235 -4.70 8.15 0.88
N GLN A 236 -4.84 9.37 1.40
CA GLN A 236 -5.50 9.62 2.67
C GLN A 236 -6.97 9.19 2.66
N ARG A 237 -7.69 9.43 1.56
CA ARG A 237 -9.07 8.95 1.39
C ARG A 237 -9.15 7.43 1.42
N GLU A 238 -8.32 6.75 0.65
CA GLU A 238 -8.27 5.29 0.60
C GLU A 238 -7.91 4.69 1.98
N GLU A 239 -6.95 5.29 2.69
CA GLU A 239 -6.61 4.89 4.06
C GLU A 239 -7.75 5.11 5.08
N ALA A 240 -8.50 6.21 4.93
CA ALA A 240 -9.58 6.59 5.85
C ALA A 240 -10.82 5.72 5.66
N TRP A 241 -11.23 5.48 4.41
CA TRP A 241 -12.38 4.64 4.07
C TRP A 241 -12.04 3.14 4.07
N GLY A 242 -10.75 2.80 4.18
CA GLY A 242 -10.27 1.42 4.27
C GLY A 242 -10.14 0.70 2.92
N SER A 243 -10.67 1.27 1.83
CA SER A 243 -10.41 0.86 0.45
C SER A 243 -10.69 2.02 -0.51
N ARG A 244 -10.16 1.91 -1.73
CA ARG A 244 -10.37 2.91 -2.79
C ARG A 244 -11.82 2.95 -3.26
N GLU A 245 -12.44 1.78 -3.38
CA GLU A 245 -13.85 1.64 -3.73
C GLU A 245 -14.76 2.29 -2.67
N ALA A 246 -14.51 2.02 -1.39
CA ALA A 246 -15.27 2.62 -0.28
C ALA A 246 -15.08 4.14 -0.22
N ALA A 247 -13.92 4.65 -0.64
CA ALA A 247 -13.66 6.08 -0.76
C ALA A 247 -14.40 6.76 -1.92
N GLY A 248 -15.17 6.02 -2.73
CA GLY A 248 -15.79 6.53 -3.95
C GLY A 248 -14.77 6.97 -5.01
N LEU A 249 -13.52 6.55 -4.85
CA LEU A 249 -12.46 6.84 -5.80
C LEU A 249 -12.56 5.87 -6.98
N PRO A 250 -12.28 6.31 -8.21
CA PRO A 250 -12.23 5.40 -9.35
C PRO A 250 -11.23 4.28 -9.04
N ALA A 251 -11.55 3.04 -9.42
CA ALA A 251 -10.70 1.87 -9.17
C ALA A 251 -9.22 2.21 -9.46
N ALA A 252 -8.31 1.71 -8.63
CA ALA A 252 -6.88 1.86 -8.87
C ALA A 252 -6.65 1.18 -10.20
N VAL A 253 -6.48 1.99 -11.25
CA VAL A 253 -6.51 1.51 -12.62
C VAL A 253 -5.47 0.40 -12.71
N PRO A 254 -5.82 -0.86 -13.03
CA PRO A 254 -4.86 -1.69 -13.72
C PRO A 254 -4.64 -0.93 -15.02
N VAL A 255 -3.52 -0.22 -15.16
CA VAL A 255 -3.29 0.90 -16.12
C VAL A 255 -3.32 0.45 -17.60
N ILE A 256 -3.88 -0.72 -17.90
CA ILE A 256 -4.10 -1.20 -19.26
C ILE A 256 -5.49 -1.84 -19.33
N SER A 257 -6.39 -1.23 -20.10
CA SER A 257 -7.69 -1.85 -20.42
C SER A 257 -7.48 -3.18 -21.17
N PRO A 258 -8.41 -4.15 -21.11
CA PRO A 258 -8.28 -5.40 -21.86
C PRO A 258 -8.02 -5.16 -23.37
N GLY A 259 -8.70 -4.18 -23.96
CA GLY A 259 -8.50 -3.81 -25.37
C GLY A 259 -7.10 -3.26 -25.64
N LEU A 260 -6.59 -2.36 -24.79
CA LEU A 260 -5.22 -1.86 -24.91
C LEU A 260 -4.19 -2.98 -24.73
N ARG A 261 -4.43 -3.89 -23.79
CA ARG A 261 -3.54 -5.04 -23.53
C ARG A 261 -3.43 -5.92 -24.76
N ASP A 262 -4.54 -6.22 -25.42
CA ASP A 262 -4.57 -7.02 -26.65
C ASP A 262 -3.84 -6.33 -27.80
N LYS A 263 -3.98 -5.01 -27.93
CA LYS A 263 -3.22 -4.21 -28.92
C LYS A 263 -1.71 -4.31 -28.66
N LEU A 264 -1.29 -4.07 -27.41
CA LEU A 264 0.13 -4.10 -27.02
C LEU A 264 0.76 -5.49 -27.13
N LEU A 265 -0.01 -6.57 -26.92
CA LEU A 265 0.48 -7.94 -27.12
C LEU A 265 0.74 -8.26 -28.60
N LYS A 266 -0.02 -7.66 -29.51
CA LYS A 266 0.14 -7.83 -30.97
C LYS A 266 1.22 -6.93 -31.54
N ALA A 267 1.35 -5.70 -31.01
CA ALA A 267 2.34 -4.75 -31.49
C ALA A 267 3.77 -5.25 -31.20
N PRO A 268 4.67 -5.27 -32.19
CA PRO A 268 6.07 -5.60 -31.95
C PRO A 268 6.78 -4.47 -31.21
N VAL A 269 7.72 -4.83 -30.32
CA VAL A 269 8.49 -3.84 -29.54
C VAL A 269 9.26 -2.87 -30.45
N ALA A 270 9.77 -3.35 -31.59
CA ALA A 270 10.44 -2.51 -32.58
C ALA A 270 9.50 -1.42 -33.14
N GLY A 271 8.26 -1.77 -33.49
CA GLY A 271 7.25 -0.82 -33.96
C GLY A 271 6.86 0.19 -32.88
N LEU A 272 6.63 -0.27 -31.65
CA LEU A 272 6.36 0.60 -30.50
C LEU A 272 7.51 1.59 -30.24
N SER A 273 8.75 1.11 -30.28
CA SER A 273 9.97 1.95 -30.15
C SER A 273 10.04 3.02 -31.23
N GLN A 274 9.77 2.66 -32.50
CA GLN A 274 9.73 3.62 -33.61
C GLN A 274 8.68 4.72 -33.38
N GLN A 275 7.48 4.35 -32.90
CA GLN A 275 6.39 5.30 -32.65
C GLN A 275 6.67 6.22 -31.46
N LEU A 276 7.34 5.73 -30.42
CA LEU A 276 7.80 6.54 -29.29
C LEU A 276 8.86 7.56 -29.74
N ARG A 277 9.83 7.12 -30.55
CA ARG A 277 10.83 8.00 -31.15
C ARG A 277 10.23 9.11 -32.00
N ARG A 278 9.22 8.81 -32.83
CA ARG A 278 8.47 9.84 -33.60
C ARG A 278 7.83 10.91 -32.71
N ARG A 279 7.56 10.59 -31.44
CA ARG A 279 7.01 11.49 -30.42
C ARG A 279 8.07 12.12 -29.51
N GLY A 280 9.35 11.99 -29.86
CA GLY A 280 10.48 12.58 -29.13
C GLY A 280 10.95 11.77 -27.91
N LEU A 281 10.55 10.51 -27.80
CA LEU A 281 10.94 9.61 -26.71
C LEU A 281 11.96 8.57 -27.21
N ASP A 282 13.24 8.94 -27.20
CA ASP A 282 14.34 8.07 -27.69
C ASP A 282 14.91 7.12 -26.61
N ASN A 283 14.79 7.47 -25.32
CA ASN A 283 15.47 6.76 -24.22
C ASN A 283 14.52 5.85 -23.42
N VAL A 284 13.67 5.11 -24.13
CA VAL A 284 12.59 4.27 -23.57
C VAL A 284 12.88 2.77 -23.59
N SER A 285 13.92 2.35 -24.31
CA SER A 285 14.34 0.94 -24.40
C SER A 285 15.20 0.55 -23.20
N MET A 286 14.96 -0.65 -22.66
CA MET A 286 15.82 -1.25 -21.64
C MET A 286 16.87 -2.15 -22.28
N ASP A 287 18.12 -1.68 -22.28
CA ASP A 287 19.21 -2.29 -23.02
C ASP A 287 19.78 -3.54 -22.34
N GLY A 288 20.21 -4.49 -23.18
CA GLY A 288 20.91 -5.69 -22.75
C GLY A 288 20.05 -6.75 -22.06
N LEU A 289 18.72 -6.55 -22.04
CA LEU A 289 17.77 -7.50 -21.46
C LEU A 289 17.35 -8.53 -22.51
N ARG A 290 17.19 -9.77 -22.08
CA ARG A 290 16.70 -10.88 -22.90
C ARG A 290 15.69 -11.70 -22.12
N ALA A 291 14.68 -12.19 -22.83
CA ALA A 291 13.71 -13.11 -22.27
C ALA A 291 14.40 -14.42 -21.83
N THR A 292 13.90 -15.02 -20.75
CA THR A 292 14.35 -16.35 -20.31
C THR A 292 13.94 -17.46 -21.29
N ARG A 293 12.90 -17.23 -22.09
CA ARG A 293 12.40 -18.11 -23.14
C ARG A 293 12.20 -17.33 -24.45
N PRO A 294 12.66 -17.85 -25.61
CA PRO A 294 12.29 -17.29 -26.91
C PRO A 294 10.78 -17.24 -27.12
N GLY A 295 10.28 -16.23 -27.82
CA GLY A 295 8.86 -16.00 -28.09
C GLY A 295 8.08 -15.46 -26.89
N THR A 296 8.75 -15.07 -25.81
CA THR A 296 8.08 -14.50 -24.64
C THR A 296 7.49 -13.14 -24.99
N LYS A 297 6.21 -12.92 -24.67
CA LYS A 297 5.57 -11.60 -24.68
C LYS A 297 5.29 -11.15 -23.25
N LEU A 298 5.49 -9.87 -23.00
CA LEU A 298 5.24 -9.21 -21.72
C LEU A 298 4.44 -7.94 -21.96
N VAL A 299 3.32 -7.79 -21.27
CA VAL A 299 2.55 -6.54 -21.20
C VAL A 299 2.00 -6.39 -19.78
N GLY A 300 2.30 -5.27 -19.14
CA GLY A 300 1.76 -4.93 -17.83
C GLY A 300 2.24 -3.56 -17.36
N VAL A 301 1.98 -3.22 -16.11
CA VAL A 301 2.27 -1.89 -15.55
C VAL A 301 3.38 -1.98 -14.51
N ALA A 302 4.32 -1.06 -14.51
CA ALA A 302 5.51 -1.15 -13.67
C ALA A 302 5.18 -0.99 -12.19
N THR A 303 5.72 -1.89 -11.37
CA THR A 303 6.02 -1.65 -9.96
C THR A 303 7.53 -1.79 -9.78
N THR A 304 8.15 -0.85 -9.06
CA THR A 304 9.61 -0.68 -9.12
C THR A 304 10.31 -1.14 -7.85
N LEU A 305 11.50 -1.71 -8.01
CA LEU A 305 12.39 -2.15 -6.95
C LEU A 305 13.81 -1.70 -7.24
N ARG A 306 14.45 -1.02 -6.28
CA ARG A 306 15.81 -0.50 -6.44
C ARG A 306 16.81 -1.22 -5.55
N PHE A 307 17.91 -1.66 -6.15
CA PHE A 307 19.06 -2.23 -5.43
C PHE A 307 20.23 -1.26 -5.38
N VAL A 308 20.87 -1.12 -4.22
CA VAL A 308 22.13 -0.36 -4.06
C VAL A 308 23.34 -1.29 -3.94
N PRO A 309 24.57 -0.83 -4.25
CA PRO A 309 25.76 -1.66 -4.18
C PRO A 309 25.90 -2.30 -2.79
N ASN A 310 26.41 -3.52 -2.74
CA ASN A 310 26.60 -4.19 -1.46
C ASN A 310 27.57 -3.42 -0.57
N ARG A 311 27.16 -3.22 0.68
CA ARG A 311 28.03 -2.88 1.81
C ARG A 311 27.60 -3.76 2.98
N GLU A 312 28.54 -4.46 3.61
CA GLU A 312 28.24 -5.59 4.48
C GLU A 312 27.40 -5.19 5.72
N ASP A 313 27.60 -3.98 6.24
CA ASP A 313 26.81 -3.41 7.33
C ASP A 313 25.37 -3.09 6.90
N LEU A 314 25.17 -2.54 5.70
CA LEU A 314 23.86 -2.26 5.13
C LEU A 314 23.12 -3.55 4.78
N PHE A 315 23.83 -4.56 4.29
CA PHE A 315 23.23 -5.86 4.01
C PHE A 315 22.71 -6.54 5.29
N ARG A 316 23.40 -6.39 6.43
CA ARG A 316 22.93 -6.93 7.72
C ARG A 316 21.59 -6.32 8.14
N SER A 317 21.40 -5.01 7.91
CA SER A 317 20.19 -4.28 8.32
C SER A 317 19.06 -4.35 7.29
N HIS A 318 19.36 -4.32 5.99
CA HIS A 318 18.37 -4.18 4.91
C HIS A 318 18.31 -5.38 3.98
N GLY A 319 19.36 -6.21 3.91
CA GLY A 319 19.45 -7.33 2.97
C GLY A 319 18.85 -8.65 3.47
N ARG A 320 18.63 -8.78 4.78
CA ARG A 320 18.13 -10.00 5.44
C ARG A 320 16.63 -9.91 5.77
N GLY A 321 16.06 -11.03 6.23
CA GLY A 321 14.68 -11.04 6.74
C GLY A 321 13.66 -10.65 5.68
N TYR A 322 12.66 -9.86 6.06
CA TYR A 322 11.61 -9.34 5.20
C TYR A 322 12.00 -8.00 4.54
N ASN A 323 13.02 -8.07 3.68
CA ASN A 323 13.62 -6.93 3.00
C ASN A 323 12.74 -6.34 1.88
N ALA A 324 13.20 -5.26 1.24
CA ALA A 324 12.48 -4.57 0.17
C ALA A 324 12.16 -5.49 -1.03
N GLN A 325 13.05 -6.42 -1.38
CA GLN A 325 12.80 -7.40 -2.44
C GLN A 325 11.60 -8.27 -2.07
N LYS A 326 11.59 -8.93 -0.91
CA LYS A 326 10.47 -9.79 -0.52
C LYS A 326 9.14 -9.04 -0.46
N ARG A 327 9.16 -7.79 0.03
CA ARG A 327 7.97 -6.93 0.01
C ARG A 327 7.46 -6.67 -1.41
N ALA A 328 8.34 -6.32 -2.35
CA ALA A 328 7.95 -6.10 -3.74
C ALA A 328 7.25 -7.33 -4.35
N PHE A 329 7.77 -8.53 -4.09
CA PHE A 329 7.18 -9.78 -4.59
C PHE A 329 5.89 -10.19 -3.86
N ASP A 330 5.71 -9.84 -2.58
CA ASP A 330 4.47 -10.13 -1.86
C ASP A 330 3.33 -9.18 -2.22
N TYR A 331 3.65 -7.90 -2.48
CA TYR A 331 2.67 -6.85 -2.73
C TYR A 331 2.37 -6.59 -4.20
N VAL A 332 3.09 -7.22 -5.13
CA VAL A 332 2.77 -7.16 -6.57
C VAL A 332 1.31 -7.52 -6.79
N ARG A 333 0.62 -6.74 -7.63
CA ARG A 333 -0.78 -6.93 -7.98
C ARG A 333 -0.91 -7.65 -9.31
N GLU A 334 -2.12 -8.13 -9.60
CA GLU A 334 -2.43 -8.76 -10.87
C GLU A 334 -2.19 -7.77 -12.02
N GLY A 335 -1.50 -8.20 -13.07
CA GLY A 335 -1.17 -7.36 -14.22
C GLY A 335 0.05 -6.43 -14.04
N GLU A 336 0.66 -6.38 -12.85
CA GLU A 336 1.87 -5.61 -12.61
C GLU A 336 3.14 -6.34 -13.07
N VAL A 337 4.13 -5.58 -13.52
CA VAL A 337 5.48 -6.02 -13.86
C VAL A 337 6.44 -5.50 -12.81
N ILE A 338 7.14 -6.41 -12.12
CA ILE A 338 8.18 -5.99 -11.17
C ILE A 338 9.42 -5.59 -11.97
N VAL A 339 9.78 -4.31 -11.97
CA VAL A 339 10.96 -3.77 -12.65
C VAL A 339 12.06 -3.49 -11.63
N ILE A 340 13.23 -4.11 -11.80
CA ILE A 340 14.32 -4.12 -10.82
C ILE A 340 15.54 -3.37 -11.38
N GLU A 341 15.88 -2.25 -10.76
CA GLU A 341 17.18 -1.57 -10.95
C GLU A 341 18.25 -2.33 -10.15
N ALA A 342 19.08 -3.08 -10.87
CA ALA A 342 20.31 -3.71 -10.42
C ALA A 342 21.56 -2.94 -10.88
N ARG A 343 21.38 -1.80 -11.58
CA ARG A 343 22.44 -0.92 -12.08
C ARG A 343 23.29 -1.58 -13.18
N GLY A 344 22.74 -2.55 -13.89
CA GLY A 344 23.48 -3.36 -14.85
C GLY A 344 24.47 -4.36 -14.23
N GLU A 345 24.45 -4.57 -12.91
CA GLU A 345 25.38 -5.48 -12.23
C GLU A 345 24.89 -6.93 -12.31
N ARG A 346 25.62 -7.75 -13.08
CA ARG A 346 25.28 -9.17 -13.34
C ARG A 346 25.90 -10.16 -12.36
N GLY A 347 26.81 -9.73 -11.49
CA GLY A 347 27.61 -10.59 -10.61
C GLY A 347 26.86 -11.20 -9.42
N ALA A 348 25.54 -11.09 -9.37
CA ALA A 348 24.64 -11.76 -8.42
C ALA A 348 23.20 -11.80 -8.96
N GLY A 349 22.41 -12.76 -8.48
CA GLY A 349 21.01 -12.89 -8.83
C GLY A 349 20.14 -11.86 -8.10
N THR A 350 19.28 -11.14 -8.82
CA THR A 350 18.24 -10.25 -8.27
C THR A 350 16.87 -10.93 -8.19
N LEU A 351 16.75 -12.11 -8.79
CA LEU A 351 15.60 -12.99 -8.79
C LEU A 351 16.08 -14.44 -8.62
N GLY A 352 15.24 -15.28 -8.05
CA GLY A 352 15.38 -16.73 -8.04
C GLY A 352 14.01 -17.39 -8.13
N ASP A 353 14.00 -18.72 -8.23
CA ASP A 353 12.81 -19.56 -8.39
C ASP A 353 11.67 -19.26 -7.38
N VAL A 354 11.98 -19.19 -6.08
CA VAL A 354 10.96 -18.96 -5.03
C VAL A 354 10.25 -17.62 -5.19
N LEU A 355 11.00 -16.57 -5.53
CA LEU A 355 10.41 -15.23 -5.73
C LEU A 355 9.64 -15.17 -7.05
N ALA A 356 10.14 -15.81 -8.11
CA ALA A 356 9.41 -15.90 -9.37
C ALA A 356 8.08 -16.66 -9.20
N LEU A 357 8.08 -17.79 -8.48
CA LEU A 357 6.88 -18.53 -8.12
C LEU A 357 5.89 -17.68 -7.32
N ARG A 358 6.39 -16.84 -6.40
CA ARG A 358 5.56 -15.93 -5.63
C ARG A 358 4.91 -14.86 -6.51
N ALA A 359 5.66 -14.24 -7.41
CA ALA A 359 5.12 -13.28 -8.38
C ALA A 359 4.02 -13.92 -9.25
N LEU A 360 4.27 -15.14 -9.75
CA LEU A 360 3.29 -15.89 -10.54
C LEU A 360 2.01 -16.16 -9.73
N ALA A 361 2.14 -16.65 -8.49
CA ALA A 361 1.00 -16.91 -7.62
C ALA A 361 0.19 -15.65 -7.23
N ARG A 362 0.78 -14.46 -7.40
CA ARG A 362 0.14 -13.16 -7.18
C ARG A 362 -0.53 -12.59 -8.43
N GLY A 363 -0.37 -13.23 -9.59
CA GLY A 363 -0.91 -12.76 -10.87
C GLY A 363 -0.04 -11.69 -11.56
N ALA A 364 1.24 -11.57 -11.20
CA ALA A 364 2.13 -10.63 -11.85
C ALA A 364 2.21 -10.90 -13.37
N ALA A 365 2.21 -9.84 -14.17
CA ALA A 365 2.37 -9.94 -15.62
C ALA A 365 3.80 -10.34 -16.04
N GLY A 366 4.79 -10.09 -15.18
CA GLY A 366 6.18 -10.50 -15.41
C GLY A 366 7.18 -9.85 -14.46
N VAL A 367 8.47 -10.12 -14.71
CA VAL A 367 9.59 -9.50 -14.00
C VAL A 367 10.62 -9.03 -15.01
N VAL A 368 11.11 -7.80 -14.83
CA VAL A 368 12.18 -7.22 -15.63
C VAL A 368 13.30 -6.81 -14.68
N THR A 369 14.54 -7.18 -14.97
CA THR A 369 15.70 -6.79 -14.17
C THR A 369 16.89 -6.50 -15.07
N ASP A 370 17.63 -5.44 -14.81
CA ASP A 370 18.93 -5.23 -15.45
C ASP A 370 20.10 -5.93 -14.74
N GLY A 371 19.79 -6.88 -13.83
CA GLY A 371 20.75 -7.75 -13.15
C GLY A 371 20.71 -9.20 -13.63
N GLY A 372 21.43 -10.06 -12.89
CA GLY A 372 21.43 -11.50 -13.12
C GLY A 372 20.23 -12.22 -12.49
N VAL A 373 19.93 -13.43 -12.96
CA VAL A 373 18.88 -14.30 -12.40
C VAL A 373 19.49 -15.61 -11.91
N ARG A 374 19.14 -16.01 -10.68
CA ARG A 374 19.50 -17.29 -10.08
C ARG A 374 18.47 -18.36 -10.46
N ASP A 375 18.90 -19.63 -10.41
CA ASP A 375 18.03 -20.78 -10.71
C ASP A 375 17.38 -20.62 -12.09
N TYR A 376 18.17 -20.11 -13.04
CA TYR A 376 17.70 -19.57 -14.32
C TYR A 376 16.84 -20.56 -15.10
N ALA A 377 17.25 -21.83 -15.16
CA ALA A 377 16.49 -22.87 -15.85
C ALA A 377 15.12 -23.12 -15.19
N THR A 378 15.06 -23.11 -13.85
CA THR A 378 13.80 -23.24 -13.11
C THR A 378 12.89 -22.04 -13.35
N VAL A 379 13.44 -20.83 -13.29
CA VAL A 379 12.71 -19.58 -13.57
C VAL A 379 12.19 -19.57 -15.01
N ALA A 380 13.01 -20.01 -15.98
CA ALA A 380 12.60 -20.14 -17.38
C ALA A 380 11.49 -21.18 -17.57
N GLY A 381 11.39 -22.19 -16.70
CA GLY A 381 10.31 -23.19 -16.73
C GLY A 381 8.98 -22.71 -16.15
N LEU A 382 8.94 -21.54 -15.52
CA LEU A 382 7.70 -20.96 -14.99
C LEU A 382 6.91 -20.26 -16.09
N ASP A 383 5.59 -20.27 -15.98
CA ASP A 383 4.73 -19.47 -16.86
C ASP A 383 4.66 -18.00 -16.45
N LEU A 384 5.85 -17.39 -16.29
CA LEU A 384 6.04 -16.00 -15.94
C LEU A 384 7.04 -15.40 -16.92
N PRO A 385 6.68 -14.34 -17.67
CA PRO A 385 7.63 -13.61 -18.49
C PRO A 385 8.74 -13.00 -17.62
N VAL A 386 10.00 -13.32 -17.93
CA VAL A 386 11.15 -12.76 -17.23
C VAL A 386 12.18 -12.25 -18.22
N PHE A 387 12.54 -10.98 -18.09
CA PHE A 387 13.60 -10.32 -18.86
C PHE A 387 14.78 -9.97 -17.96
N SER A 388 15.98 -10.41 -18.34
CA SER A 388 17.17 -10.22 -17.51
C SER A 388 18.45 -10.08 -18.32
N GLN A 389 19.57 -9.78 -17.65
CA GLN A 389 20.90 -9.81 -18.25
C GLN A 389 21.58 -11.19 -18.23
N GLY A 390 20.83 -12.26 -17.91
CA GLY A 390 21.25 -13.65 -17.99
C GLY A 390 21.43 -14.36 -16.63
N PRO A 391 21.93 -15.61 -16.65
CA PRO A 391 22.07 -16.43 -15.46
C PRO A 391 23.24 -15.99 -14.56
N HIS A 392 23.04 -16.05 -13.24
CA HIS A 392 24.13 -15.97 -12.27
C HIS A 392 23.84 -16.80 -11.00
N PRO A 393 24.78 -17.63 -10.51
CA PRO A 393 24.50 -18.56 -9.40
C PRO A 393 24.51 -17.92 -8.01
N ALA A 394 25.22 -16.80 -7.83
CA ALA A 394 25.35 -16.17 -6.51
C ALA A 394 24.06 -15.49 -6.05
N VAL A 395 23.79 -15.54 -4.75
CA VAL A 395 22.70 -14.79 -4.12
C VAL A 395 22.96 -13.29 -4.12
N LEU A 396 21.89 -12.51 -4.01
CA LEU A 396 21.91 -11.05 -4.11
C LEU A 396 22.95 -10.38 -3.17
N GLY A 397 23.15 -10.92 -1.97
CA GLY A 397 24.05 -10.36 -0.94
C GLY A 397 25.53 -10.34 -1.30
N ARG A 398 25.92 -10.85 -2.47
CA ARG A 398 27.26 -10.69 -3.03
C ARG A 398 27.50 -9.31 -3.65
N ARG A 399 26.48 -8.69 -4.26
CA ARG A 399 26.59 -7.43 -5.02
C ARG A 399 25.49 -6.41 -4.75
N HIS A 400 24.41 -6.80 -4.09
CA HIS A 400 23.23 -5.99 -3.91
C HIS A 400 22.79 -5.88 -2.46
N VAL A 401 22.14 -4.77 -2.15
CA VAL A 401 21.21 -4.60 -1.03
C VAL A 401 19.88 -4.11 -1.61
N PRO A 402 18.75 -4.80 -1.38
CA PRO A 402 17.43 -4.29 -1.72
C PRO A 402 17.12 -3.08 -0.86
N TRP A 403 16.77 -1.96 -1.48
CA TRP A 403 16.71 -0.67 -0.80
C TRP A 403 15.29 -0.09 -0.77
N ASP A 404 14.78 0.35 -1.92
CA ASP A 404 13.49 1.02 -2.04
C ASP A 404 12.54 0.29 -2.97
N THR A 405 11.23 0.52 -2.79
CA THR A 405 10.15 0.06 -3.66
C THR A 405 9.26 1.24 -4.03
N GLY A 406 8.70 1.27 -5.24
CA GLY A 406 7.71 2.27 -5.65
C GLY A 406 8.29 3.66 -5.90
N LEU A 407 9.59 3.76 -6.21
CA LEU A 407 10.24 5.00 -6.65
C LEU A 407 10.46 5.02 -8.16
N THR A 408 10.72 6.19 -8.73
CA THR A 408 11.32 6.27 -10.06
C THR A 408 12.72 5.65 -10.04
N ILE A 409 13.00 4.72 -10.96
CA ILE A 409 14.26 3.99 -11.06
C ILE A 409 14.86 4.07 -12.46
N ALA A 410 16.12 3.67 -12.61
CA ALA A 410 16.76 3.46 -13.90
C ALA A 410 16.99 1.96 -14.14
N CYS A 411 16.37 1.37 -15.16
CA CYS A 411 16.51 -0.05 -15.48
C CYS A 411 16.93 -0.22 -16.94
N GLY A 412 18.10 -0.81 -17.18
CA GLY A 412 18.61 -0.98 -18.53
C GLY A 412 18.82 0.33 -19.28
N GLY A 413 19.08 1.42 -18.57
CA GLY A 413 19.25 2.76 -19.16
C GLY A 413 17.95 3.56 -19.35
N ALA A 414 16.77 2.93 -19.26
CA ALA A 414 15.49 3.63 -19.31
C ALA A 414 15.06 4.13 -17.92
N THR A 415 14.40 5.28 -17.89
CA THR A 415 13.70 5.76 -16.67
C THR A 415 12.36 5.05 -16.56
N VAL A 416 12.05 4.53 -15.37
CA VAL A 416 10.81 3.79 -15.10
C VAL A 416 10.14 4.37 -13.86
N GLN A 417 8.90 4.80 -14.00
CA GLN A 417 8.02 5.18 -12.90
C GLN A 417 7.04 4.05 -12.59
N PRO A 418 6.62 3.89 -11.32
CA PRO A 418 5.46 3.06 -11.01
C PRO A 418 4.25 3.49 -11.86
N GLY A 419 3.59 2.53 -12.51
CA GLY A 419 2.46 2.76 -13.41
C GLY A 419 2.80 2.93 -14.89
N ASP A 420 4.09 3.04 -15.27
CA ASP A 420 4.48 3.02 -16.68
C ASP A 420 4.11 1.68 -17.32
N VAL A 421 3.70 1.71 -18.59
CA VAL A 421 3.37 0.50 -19.36
C VAL A 421 4.66 -0.14 -19.84
N ILE A 422 4.85 -1.41 -19.50
CA ILE A 422 6.02 -2.21 -19.87
C ILE A 422 5.60 -3.21 -20.94
N VAL A 423 6.27 -3.16 -22.09
CA VAL A 423 6.08 -4.11 -23.19
C VAL A 423 7.40 -4.77 -23.52
N GLY A 424 7.41 -6.10 -23.63
CA GLY A 424 8.61 -6.86 -23.96
C GLY A 424 8.34 -8.00 -24.94
N ASP A 425 9.31 -8.25 -25.81
CA ASP A 425 9.39 -9.39 -26.71
C ASP A 425 10.85 -9.78 -26.99
N ASP A 426 11.10 -10.65 -27.98
CA ASP A 426 12.45 -11.13 -28.28
C ASP A 426 13.44 -10.02 -28.66
N ASP A 427 12.98 -8.85 -29.11
CA ASP A 427 13.84 -7.71 -29.46
C ASP A 427 14.28 -6.90 -28.23
N GLY A 428 13.50 -6.96 -27.14
CA GLY A 428 13.83 -6.28 -25.89
C GLY A 428 12.61 -5.87 -25.08
N VAL A 429 12.78 -4.83 -24.25
CA VAL A 429 11.72 -4.27 -23.41
C VAL A 429 11.69 -2.75 -23.59
N VAL A 430 10.50 -2.17 -23.71
CA VAL A 430 10.29 -0.73 -23.79
C VAL A 430 9.36 -0.24 -22.69
N VAL A 431 9.58 1.01 -22.27
CA VAL A 431 8.78 1.75 -21.31
C VAL A 431 7.89 2.73 -22.07
N ILE A 432 6.59 2.69 -21.81
CA ILE A 432 5.60 3.53 -22.48
C ILE A 432 4.88 4.37 -21.42
N PRO A 433 4.94 5.71 -21.49
CA PRO A 433 4.14 6.54 -20.60
C PRO A 433 2.65 6.22 -20.77
N PRO A 434 1.89 6.04 -19.67
CA PRO A 434 0.54 5.49 -19.74
C PRO A 434 -0.42 6.40 -20.51
N ALA A 435 -0.19 7.72 -20.48
CA ALA A 435 -1.03 8.71 -21.15
C ALA A 435 -1.05 8.60 -22.69
N ILE A 436 -0.04 7.97 -23.29
CA ILE A 436 0.09 7.83 -24.76
C ILE A 436 0.08 6.38 -25.23
N ALA A 437 -0.10 5.41 -24.33
CA ALA A 437 0.09 4.00 -24.64
C ALA A 437 -0.88 3.49 -25.72
N GLU A 438 -2.13 3.94 -25.70
CA GLU A 438 -3.12 3.55 -26.72
C GLU A 438 -2.81 4.15 -28.09
N GLU A 439 -2.50 5.43 -28.15
CA GLU A 439 -2.11 6.11 -29.39
C GLU A 439 -0.86 5.47 -30.03
N VAL A 440 0.12 5.12 -29.19
CA VAL A 440 1.36 4.45 -29.63
C VAL A 440 1.06 3.03 -30.14
N ALA A 441 0.21 2.27 -29.45
CA ALA A 441 -0.17 0.92 -29.86
C ALA A 441 -0.92 0.92 -31.20
N ASP A 442 -1.89 1.82 -31.37
CA ASP A 442 -2.67 1.94 -32.61
C ASP A 442 -1.76 2.33 -33.79
N ALA A 443 -0.87 3.30 -33.58
CA ALA A 443 0.07 3.73 -34.62
C ALA A 443 1.09 2.63 -34.98
N ALA A 444 1.52 1.82 -34.00
CA ALA A 444 2.43 0.71 -34.24
C ALA A 444 1.75 -0.38 -35.07
N LEU A 445 0.51 -0.76 -34.72
CA LEU A 445 -0.26 -1.76 -35.47
C LEU A 445 -0.61 -1.31 -36.90
N ALA A 446 -0.93 -0.03 -37.08
CA ALA A 446 -1.16 0.52 -38.41
C ALA A 446 0.12 0.46 -39.28
N GLN A 447 1.27 0.83 -38.71
CA GLN A 447 2.56 0.73 -39.42
C GLN A 447 2.91 -0.72 -39.75
N GLU A 448 2.63 -1.69 -38.88
CA GLU A 448 2.85 -3.11 -39.19
C GLU A 448 2.00 -3.61 -40.36
N ALA A 449 0.76 -3.12 -40.50
CA ALA A 449 -0.07 -3.44 -41.65
C ALA A 449 0.49 -2.85 -42.95
N GLU A 450 1.01 -1.62 -42.90
CA GLU A 450 1.74 -0.99 -44.03
C GLU A 450 3.00 -1.80 -44.38
N ASP A 451 3.82 -2.15 -43.38
CA ASP A 451 5.10 -2.83 -43.57
C ASP A 451 4.90 -4.27 -44.09
N ALA A 452 3.85 -4.96 -43.64
CA ALA A 452 3.45 -6.27 -44.17
C ALA A 452 3.10 -6.18 -45.67
N TRP A 453 2.32 -5.18 -46.07
CA TRP A 453 1.99 -4.96 -47.47
C TRP A 453 3.22 -4.61 -48.31
N ILE A 454 4.11 -3.76 -47.79
CA ILE A 454 5.39 -3.45 -48.43
C ILE A 454 6.22 -4.72 -48.63
N ALA A 455 6.30 -5.60 -47.62
CA ALA A 455 7.01 -6.86 -47.71
C ALA A 455 6.43 -7.78 -48.81
N GLU A 456 5.10 -7.81 -48.97
CA GLU A 456 4.44 -8.52 -50.08
C GLU A 456 4.82 -7.93 -51.45
N GLN A 457 4.84 -6.60 -51.58
CA GLN A 457 5.26 -5.95 -52.85
C GLN A 457 6.73 -6.23 -53.18
N VAL A 458 7.62 -6.20 -52.19
CA VAL A 458 9.03 -6.57 -52.37
C VAL A 458 9.15 -8.04 -52.77
N ALA A 459 8.40 -8.94 -52.13
CA ALA A 459 8.37 -10.36 -52.47
C ALA A 459 7.82 -10.62 -53.88
N ALA A 460 6.92 -9.77 -54.38
CA ALA A 460 6.43 -9.78 -55.76
C ALA A 460 7.46 -9.23 -56.78
N GLY A 461 8.63 -8.77 -56.32
CA GLY A 461 9.76 -8.34 -57.16
C GLY A 461 9.82 -6.84 -57.41
N HIS A 462 9.02 -6.02 -56.73
CA HIS A 462 9.10 -4.57 -56.84
C HIS A 462 10.35 -4.00 -56.13
N PRO A 463 11.00 -2.95 -56.68
CA PRO A 463 12.15 -2.33 -56.05
C PRO A 463 11.76 -1.62 -54.75
N VAL A 464 12.66 -1.62 -53.77
CA VAL A 464 12.47 -0.92 -52.48
C VAL A 464 12.49 0.60 -52.62
N ASP A 465 13.12 1.13 -53.67
CA ASP A 465 13.21 2.57 -53.90
C ASP A 465 11.83 3.16 -54.20
N GLY A 466 11.44 4.16 -53.42
CA GLY A 466 10.09 4.74 -53.43
C GLY A 466 8.99 3.87 -52.80
N LEU A 467 9.26 2.62 -52.45
CA LEU A 467 8.33 1.72 -51.75
C LEU A 467 8.55 1.75 -50.22
N PHE A 468 9.79 1.92 -49.75
CA PHE A 468 10.12 1.98 -48.33
C PHE A 468 11.07 3.17 -48.02
N PRO A 469 10.55 4.32 -47.54
CA PRO A 469 9.14 4.63 -47.28
C PRO A 469 8.33 4.85 -48.58
N MET A 470 7.03 4.55 -48.54
CA MET A 470 6.12 4.70 -49.69
C MET A 470 6.03 6.16 -50.17
N ASN A 471 6.27 6.36 -51.46
CA ASN A 471 5.98 7.60 -52.18
C ASN A 471 4.46 7.73 -52.46
N ALA A 472 4.05 8.83 -53.12
CA ALA A 472 2.64 9.09 -53.39
C ALA A 472 1.96 8.01 -54.26
N GLU A 473 2.69 7.38 -55.19
CA GLU A 473 2.14 6.33 -56.05
C GLU A 473 1.87 5.04 -55.27
N TRP A 474 2.85 4.59 -54.48
CA TRP A 474 2.72 3.39 -53.66
C TRP A 474 1.69 3.55 -52.54
N ARG A 475 1.60 4.75 -51.96
CA ARG A 475 0.58 5.07 -50.96
C ARG A 475 -0.84 4.96 -51.52
N ALA A 476 -1.09 5.48 -52.72
CA ALA A 476 -2.39 5.36 -53.37
C ALA A 476 -2.75 3.89 -53.68
N LYS A 477 -1.77 3.05 -54.04
CA LYS A 477 -1.97 1.60 -54.25
C LYS A 477 -2.30 0.87 -52.95
N TYR A 478 -1.64 1.22 -51.86
CA TYR A 478 -1.92 0.67 -50.53
C TYR A 478 -3.34 1.04 -50.08
N GLU A 479 -3.70 2.32 -50.15
CA GLU A 479 -5.03 2.83 -49.77
C GLU A 479 -6.14 2.11 -50.56
N ALA A 480 -6.01 1.99 -51.88
CA ALA A 480 -6.97 1.27 -52.72
C ALA A 480 -7.08 -0.23 -52.34
N ALA A 481 -5.95 -0.89 -52.04
CA ALA A 481 -5.95 -2.30 -51.65
C ALA A 481 -6.60 -2.55 -50.27
N THR A 482 -6.52 -1.56 -49.36
CA THR A 482 -7.17 -1.63 -48.05
C THR A 482 -8.66 -1.31 -48.08
N GLU A 483 -9.12 -0.49 -49.03
CA GLU A 483 -10.54 -0.18 -49.22
C GLU A 483 -11.32 -1.33 -49.89
N ASP A 484 -10.70 -2.03 -50.86
CA ASP A 484 -11.33 -3.17 -51.56
C ASP A 484 -11.42 -4.46 -50.70
N GLY A 485 -10.73 -4.49 -49.55
CA GLY A 485 -10.67 -5.64 -48.64
C GLY A 485 -11.48 -5.50 -47.34
N ALA A 486 -12.22 -4.39 -47.16
CA ALA A 486 -12.98 -4.07 -45.95
C ALA A 486 -14.44 -4.56 -45.96
#